data_AF-A0A660SZV7-F1
#
_entry.id   AF-A0A660SZV7-F1
#
_cell.length_a   1.000
_cell.length_b   1.000
_cell.length_c   1.000
_cell.angle_alpha   90.00
_cell.angle_beta   90.00
_cell.angle_gamma   90.00
#
_symmetry.space_group_name_H-M   'P 1'
#
loop_
_entity.id
_entity.type
_entity.pdbx_description
1 polymer ?
#
loop_
_entity_poly.entity_id
_entity_poly.type
_entity_poly.pdbx_seq_one_letter_code
_entity_poly.pdbx_strand_id
1 'polypeptide(L)'
;MNNHGELNIMAVVIAATVVNYIIRVTPFLMTSWEKVPLSVRRFLTIMPTAALGALIFPGAFTSLTDTGRPWAALGGLGIAAVAAHYSKNLIIPVAAAVLVTWGILQIP
;
A
#
# COMPACT_ATOMS: atom_id res chain seq x y z
N MET A 1 5.18 -22.83 30.89
CA MET A 1 5.28 -23.65 29.67
C MET A 1 4.51 -22.95 28.55
N ASN A 2 5.09 -21.94 27.90
CA ASN A 2 4.64 -21.46 26.57
C ASN A 2 5.58 -20.49 25.82
N ASN A 3 6.89 -20.48 26.12
CA ASN A 3 7.84 -19.63 25.38
C ASN A 3 8.20 -20.21 24.00
N HIS A 4 7.86 -21.47 23.70
CA HIS A 4 8.23 -22.11 22.43
C HIS A 4 7.48 -21.54 21.22
N GLY A 5 6.27 -21.01 21.38
CA GLY A 5 5.52 -20.34 20.31
C GLY A 5 6.03 -18.93 20.02
N GLU A 6 6.29 -18.14 21.07
CA GLU A 6 6.77 -16.76 20.94
C GLU A 6 8.18 -16.68 20.35
N LEU A 7 9.07 -17.61 20.73
CA LEU A 7 10.43 -17.65 20.18
C LEU A 7 10.42 -17.98 18.69
N ASN A 8 9.47 -18.78 18.21
CA ASN A 8 9.33 -19.10 16.80
C ASN A 8 8.80 -17.92 15.99
N ILE A 9 7.79 -17.20 16.51
CA ILE A 9 7.26 -15.98 15.86
C ILE A 9 8.35 -14.91 15.80
N MET A 10 9.06 -14.67 16.92
CA MET A 10 10.14 -13.70 16.96
C MET A 10 11.30 -14.09 16.03
N ALA A 11 11.65 -15.38 15.97
CA ALA A 11 12.64 -15.88 15.02
C ALA A 11 12.20 -15.68 13.56
N VAL A 12 10.93 -15.92 13.24
CA VAL A 12 10.37 -15.66 11.90
C VAL A 12 10.39 -14.17 11.56
N VAL A 13 10.04 -13.28 12.49
CA VAL A 13 10.07 -11.82 12.27
C VAL A 13 11.50 -11.33 12.06
N ILE A 14 12.45 -11.79 12.88
CA ILE A 14 13.87 -11.45 12.72
C ILE A 14 14.41 -11.98 11.40
N ALA A 15 14.13 -13.25 11.07
CA ALA A 15 14.54 -13.84 9.81
C ALA A 15 13.95 -13.09 8.60
N ALA A 16 12.65 -12.78 8.63
CA ALA A 16 11.99 -12.02 7.57
C ALA A 16 12.58 -10.61 7.44
N THR A 17 12.91 -9.96 8.55
CA THR A 17 13.54 -8.63 8.56
C THR A 17 14.93 -8.68 7.94
N VAL A 18 15.77 -9.63 8.35
CA VAL A 18 17.12 -9.81 7.82
C VAL A 18 17.08 -10.15 6.33
N VAL A 19 16.23 -11.09 5.92
CA VAL A 19 16.08 -11.49 4.51
C VAL A 19 15.60 -10.32 3.66
N ASN A 20 14.56 -9.58 4.08
CA ASN A 20 14.09 -8.41 3.33
C ASN A 20 15.16 -7.31 3.27
N TYR A 21 15.89 -7.09 4.36
CA TYR A 21 16.96 -6.11 4.39
C TYR A 21 18.04 -6.47 3.38
N ILE A 22 18.53 -7.71 3.40
CA ILE A 22 19.52 -8.23 2.44
C ILE A 22 19.01 -8.07 1.01
N ILE A 23 17.79 -8.52 0.70
CA ILE A 23 17.21 -8.39 -0.65
C ILE A 23 17.11 -6.93 -1.10
N ARG A 24 16.85 -5.98 -0.18
CA ARG A 24 16.71 -4.55 -0.49
C ARG A 24 18.05 -3.82 -0.62
N VAL A 25 19.08 -4.22 0.14
CA VAL A 25 20.42 -3.62 0.04
C VAL A 25 21.28 -4.25 -1.04
N THR A 26 21.03 -5.51 -1.40
CA THR A 26 21.70 -6.20 -2.52
C THR A 26 21.65 -5.40 -3.83
N PRO A 27 20.49 -4.92 -4.32
CA PRO A 27 20.42 -4.14 -5.54
C PRO A 27 21.15 -2.80 -5.40
N PHE A 28 21.20 -2.22 -4.20
CA PHE A 28 21.93 -0.97 -3.94
C PHE A 28 23.44 -1.18 -3.97
N LEU A 29 23.93 -2.32 -3.48
CA LEU A 29 25.36 -2.64 -3.43
C LEU A 29 25.88 -3.15 -4.79
N MET A 30 25.07 -3.89 -5.55
CA MET A 30 25.42 -4.41 -6.88
C MET A 30 25.22 -3.37 -7.99
N THR A 31 24.23 -2.46 -7.86
CA THR A 31 24.04 -1.35 -8.80
C THR A 31 24.99 -0.22 -8.43
N SER A 32 26.18 -0.24 -9.01
CA SER A 32 26.90 1.03 -9.22
C SER A 32 26.03 1.89 -10.12
N TRP A 33 25.51 2.99 -9.55
CA TRP A 33 24.61 3.97 -10.16
C TRP A 33 25.04 4.48 -11.55
N GLU A 34 26.30 4.23 -11.93
CA GLU A 34 26.94 4.67 -13.16
C GLU A 34 26.52 3.89 -14.42
N LYS A 35 25.89 2.71 -14.29
CA LYS A 35 25.59 1.83 -15.45
C LYS A 35 24.11 1.49 -15.66
N VAL A 36 23.17 2.17 -15.00
CA VAL A 36 21.75 1.91 -15.27
C VAL A 36 21.39 2.56 -16.62
N PRO A 37 21.05 1.79 -17.67
CA PRO A 37 20.73 2.36 -18.97
C PRO A 37 19.47 3.22 -18.87
N LEU A 38 19.43 4.31 -19.64
CA LEU A 38 18.37 5.32 -19.59
C LEU A 38 16.96 4.71 -19.73
N SER A 39 16.81 3.65 -20.53
CA SER A 39 15.55 2.92 -20.72
C SER A 39 15.03 2.27 -19.44
N VAL A 40 15.91 1.61 -18.67
CA VAL A 40 15.53 0.97 -17.39
C VAL A 40 15.22 2.02 -16.34
N ARG A 41 16.00 3.11 -16.28
CA ARG A 41 15.73 4.22 -15.37
C ARG A 41 14.37 4.88 -15.62
N ARG A 42 14.01 5.08 -16.90
CA ARG A 42 12.68 5.57 -17.29
C ARG A 42 11.58 4.60 -16.89
N PHE A 43 11.75 3.31 -17.15
CA PHE A 43 10.79 2.27 -16.76
C PHE A 43 10.59 2.21 -15.24
N LEU A 44 11.68 2.19 -14.46
CA LEU A 44 11.65 2.17 -13.00
C LEU A 44 11.04 3.43 -12.38
N THR A 45 11.08 4.57 -13.07
CA THR A 45 10.44 5.81 -12.58
C THR A 45 8.92 5.77 -12.75
N ILE A 46 8.45 5.12 -13.82
CA ILE A 46 7.01 5.04 -14.16
C ILE A 46 6.32 3.87 -13.42
N MET A 47 7.08 2.81 -13.13
CA MET A 47 6.56 1.60 -12.48
C MET A 47 5.85 1.87 -11.14
N PRO A 48 6.40 2.63 -10.17
CA PRO A 48 5.74 2.83 -8.88
C PRO A 48 4.39 3.53 -9.03
N THR A 49 4.32 4.56 -9.86
CA THR A 49 3.07 5.30 -10.12
C THR A 49 2.03 4.45 -10.83
N ALA A 50 2.44 3.63 -11.81
CA ALA A 50 1.55 2.71 -12.51
C ALA A 50 1.06 1.59 -11.59
N ALA A 51 1.95 1.01 -10.78
CA ALA A 51 1.64 -0.05 -9.84
C ALA A 51 0.70 0.44 -8.73
N LEU A 52 0.91 1.64 -8.17
CA LEU A 52 0.01 2.22 -7.19
C LEU A 52 -1.40 2.38 -7.76
N GLY A 53 -1.55 2.93 -8.98
CA GLY A 53 -2.85 3.03 -9.63
C GLY A 53 -3.49 1.65 -9.87
N ALA A 54 -2.73 0.71 -10.41
CA ALA A 54 -3.18 -0.65 -10.70
C ALA A 54 -3.52 -1.47 -9.45
N LEU A 55 -2.97 -1.13 -8.28
CA LEU A 55 -3.26 -1.78 -7.00
C LEU A 55 -4.43 -1.12 -6.27
N ILE A 56 -4.46 0.22 -6.24
CA ILE A 56 -5.49 0.99 -5.52
C ILE A 56 -6.86 0.80 -6.16
N PHE A 57 -6.96 0.80 -7.50
CA PHE A 57 -8.23 0.61 -8.20
C PHE A 57 -8.93 -0.70 -7.81
N PRO A 58 -8.33 -1.88 -8.04
CA PRO A 58 -8.96 -3.14 -7.64
C PRO A 58 -9.08 -3.25 -6.11
N GLY A 59 -8.08 -2.82 -5.34
CA GLY A 59 -8.11 -2.89 -3.89
C GLY A 59 -9.28 -2.11 -3.26
N ALA A 60 -9.58 -0.93 -3.80
CA ALA A 60 -10.74 -0.15 -3.39
C ALA A 60 -12.04 -0.89 -3.69
N PHE A 61 -12.20 -1.44 -4.89
CA PHE A 61 -13.41 -2.17 -5.28
C PHE A 61 -13.62 -3.48 -4.51
N THR A 62 -12.56 -4.26 -4.25
CA THR A 62 -12.67 -5.56 -3.58
C THR A 62 -12.81 -5.45 -2.06
N SER A 63 -12.46 -4.31 -1.47
CA SER A 63 -12.40 -4.15 -0.01
C SER A 63 -13.76 -4.27 0.72
N LEU A 64 -14.88 -3.98 0.04
CA LEU A 64 -16.23 -3.99 0.64
C LEU A 64 -17.20 -4.96 -0.08
N THR A 65 -16.67 -5.89 -0.88
CA THR A 65 -17.49 -6.91 -1.56
C THR A 65 -18.22 -7.81 -0.55
N ASP A 66 -17.58 -8.14 0.58
CA ASP A 66 -18.16 -8.99 1.64
C ASP A 66 -19.33 -8.32 2.39
N THR A 67 -19.44 -6.98 2.34
CA THR A 67 -20.53 -6.23 3.00
C THR A 67 -21.73 -5.98 2.07
N GLY A 68 -21.67 -6.44 0.82
CA GLY A 68 -22.77 -6.32 -0.16
C GLY A 68 -23.07 -4.89 -0.63
N ARG A 69 -22.21 -3.91 -0.30
CA ARG A 69 -22.42 -2.47 -0.56
C ARG A 69 -21.22 -1.83 -1.27
N PRO A 70 -21.02 -2.11 -2.58
CA PRO A 70 -19.91 -1.54 -3.36
C PRO A 70 -19.96 -0.01 -3.45
N TRP A 71 -21.13 0.59 -3.23
CA TRP A 71 -21.32 2.04 -3.19
C TRP A 71 -20.53 2.74 -2.09
N ALA A 72 -20.32 2.08 -0.94
CA ALA A 72 -19.52 2.64 0.16
C ALA A 72 -18.03 2.75 -0.21
N ALA A 73 -17.49 1.76 -0.93
CA ALA A 73 -16.13 1.79 -1.45
C ALA A 73 -15.94 2.90 -2.48
N LEU A 74 -16.90 3.06 -3.40
CA LEU A 74 -16.91 4.15 -4.39
C LEU A 74 -16.99 5.54 -3.71
N GLY A 75 -17.81 5.68 -2.67
CA GLY A 75 -17.92 6.90 -1.89
C GLY A 75 -16.60 7.26 -1.19
N GLY A 76 -15.97 6.30 -0.51
CA GLY A 76 -14.66 6.49 0.11
C GLY A 76 -13.57 6.85 -0.89
N LEU A 77 -13.50 6.13 -2.01
CA LEU A 77 -12.53 6.38 -3.08
C LEU A 77 -12.73 7.76 -3.72
N GLY A 78 -13.98 8.15 -3.99
CA GLY A 78 -14.32 9.46 -4.54
C GLY A 78 -13.92 10.60 -3.60
N ILE A 79 -14.24 10.48 -2.31
CA ILE A 79 -13.84 11.49 -1.33
C ILE A 79 -12.32 11.51 -1.11
N ALA A 80 -11.66 10.36 -1.10
CA ALA A 80 -10.20 10.30 -1.03
C ALA A 80 -9.56 11.05 -2.22
N ALA A 81 -10.08 10.84 -3.43
CA ALA A 81 -9.56 11.50 -4.64
C ALA A 81 -9.76 13.01 -4.61
N VAL A 82 -10.95 13.48 -4.19
CA VAL A 82 -11.22 14.92 -4.05
C VAL A 82 -10.36 15.53 -2.96
N ALA A 83 -10.30 14.92 -1.77
CA ALA A 83 -9.50 15.41 -0.65
C ALA A 83 -7.98 15.42 -0.96
N ALA A 84 -7.51 14.43 -1.73
CA ALA A 84 -6.11 14.36 -2.17
C ALA A 84 -5.74 15.46 -3.17
N HIS A 85 -6.70 15.98 -3.94
CA HIS A 85 -6.44 17.09 -4.86
C HIS A 85 -6.15 18.40 -4.10
N TYR A 86 -6.79 18.63 -2.96
CA TYR A 86 -6.62 19.83 -2.15
C TYR A 86 -5.52 19.70 -1.07
N SER A 87 -5.23 18.48 -0.61
CA SER A 87 -4.28 18.24 0.47
C SER A 87 -2.90 17.88 -0.05
N LYS A 88 -1.85 18.57 0.43
CA LYS A 88 -0.45 18.15 0.21
C LYS A 88 -0.04 16.93 1.04
N ASN A 89 -0.86 16.53 2.02
CA ASN A 89 -0.58 15.45 2.96
C ASN A 89 -1.50 14.24 2.72
N LEU A 90 -0.94 13.03 2.84
CA LEU A 90 -1.67 11.76 2.64
C LEU A 90 -2.66 11.44 3.79
N ILE A 91 -2.41 11.97 4.98
CA ILE A 91 -3.22 11.68 6.17
C ILE A 91 -4.67 12.16 5.99
N ILE A 92 -4.85 13.36 5.44
CA ILE A 92 -6.17 14.00 5.27
C ILE A 92 -7.09 13.18 4.36
N PRO A 93 -6.70 12.82 3.12
CA PRO A 93 -7.55 12.01 2.23
C PRO A 93 -7.82 10.62 2.79
N VAL A 94 -6.87 9.99 3.47
CA VAL A 94 -7.09 8.67 4.10
C VAL A 94 -8.11 8.77 5.24
N ALA A 95 -7.97 9.75 6.13
CA ALA A 95 -8.92 9.96 7.22
C ALA A 95 -10.32 10.28 6.70
N ALA A 96 -10.44 11.14 5.68
CA ALA A 96 -11.71 11.47 5.05
C ALA A 96 -12.36 10.25 4.39
N ALA A 97 -11.59 9.41 3.69
CA ALA A 97 -12.09 8.18 3.08
C ALA A 97 -12.68 7.22 4.11
N VAL A 98 -11.98 7.01 5.23
CA VAL A 98 -12.42 6.13 6.32
C VAL A 98 -13.69 6.66 6.99
N LEU A 99 -13.77 7.96 7.26
CA LEU A 99 -14.95 8.56 7.88
C LEU A 99 -16.19 8.44 6.98
N VAL A 100 -16.02 8.65 5.67
CA VAL A 100 -17.11 8.55 4.71
C VAL A 100 -17.55 7.10 4.48
N THR A 101 -16.62 6.16 4.33
CA THR A 101 -16.99 4.74 4.21
C THR A 101 -17.71 4.25 5.46
N TRP A 102 -17.22 4.62 6.64
CA TRP A 102 -17.87 4.28 7.90
C TRP A 102 -19.27 4.88 8.01
N GLY A 103 -19.45 6.16 7.63
CA GLY A 103 -20.76 6.81 7.63
C GLY A 103 -21.75 6.17 6.66
N ILE A 104 -21.31 5.77 5.46
CA ILE A 104 -22.16 5.11 4.46
C ILE A 104 -22.57 3.69 4.93
N LEU A 105 -21.69 2.98 5.62
CA LEU A 105 -21.98 1.64 6.13
C LEU A 105 -23.02 1.65 7.28
N GLN A 106 -23.15 2.75 8.02
CA GLN A 106 -24.11 2.89 9.11
C GLN A 106 -25.55 3.20 8.66
N ILE A 107 -25.74 3.61 7.40
CA ILE A 107 -27.07 3.82 6.82
C ILE A 107 -27.66 2.43 6.49
N PRO A 108 -28.89 2.08 6.87
CA PRO A 108 -29.49 0.77 6.59
C PRO A 108 -29.65 0.49 5.10
#